data_AF-A0A933DYV3-F1
#
_entry.id   AF-A0A933DYV3-F1
#
_cell.length_a   1.000
_cell.length_b   1.000
_cell.length_c   1.000
_cell.angle_alpha   90.00
_cell.angle_beta   90.00
_cell.angle_gamma   90.00
#
_symmetry.space_group_name_H-M   'P 1'
#
loop_
_entity.id
_entity.type
_entity.pdbx_description
1 polymer ?
#
loop_
_entity_poly.entity_id
_entity_poly.type
_entity_poly.pdbx_seq_one_letter_code
_entity_poly.pdbx_strand_id
1 'polypeptide(L)'
;MATQPWKTHNWFVSQWNYAPEVTKDFKFAKQIKIHDITLRDGEQQTGIIMTMDDKIRIAEALAEAGVHRIEAGMPIVSPSDAAAIKEIARRNLGPQIFAFSRCMKEDVQRAIDTGVNGVVMEIPSSQHMVDLAYKWPMEKAIETSIEATRFARDNGLEVVFFPIDFSRSEMNWVLNLINRVATEGHMDALA
;
A
#
# COMPACT_ATOMS: atom_id res chain seq x y z
N MET A 1 4.78 24.55 -27.91
CA MET A 1 4.36 23.43 -27.03
C MET A 1 5.52 22.44 -26.99
N ALA A 2 5.85 21.87 -25.83
CA ALA A 2 6.91 20.86 -25.74
C ALA A 2 6.59 19.70 -26.71
N THR A 3 7.60 19.23 -27.45
CA THR A 3 7.44 18.14 -28.42
C THR A 3 7.14 16.79 -27.75
N GLN A 4 7.28 16.71 -26.43
CA GLN A 4 7.05 15.51 -25.60
C GLN A 4 6.37 15.92 -24.28
N PRO A 5 5.03 15.86 -24.17
CA PRO A 5 4.32 16.24 -22.94
C PRO A 5 4.65 15.36 -21.73
N TRP A 6 5.15 14.13 -21.96
CA TRP A 6 5.58 13.19 -20.92
C TRP A 6 6.97 13.47 -20.34
N LYS A 7 7.75 14.41 -20.91
CA LYS A 7 9.09 14.75 -20.42
C LYS A 7 9.30 16.26 -20.43
N THR A 8 9.37 16.84 -19.24
CA THR A 8 9.67 18.25 -19.02
C THR A 8 10.98 18.39 -18.25
N HIS A 9 11.40 19.63 -17.98
CA HIS A 9 12.54 19.88 -17.08
C HIS A 9 12.23 19.55 -15.62
N ASN A 10 10.94 19.48 -15.25
CA ASN A 10 10.50 19.25 -13.88
C ASN A 10 10.11 17.79 -13.62
N TRP A 11 9.63 17.06 -14.63
CA TRP A 11 9.14 15.69 -14.45
C TRP A 11 9.24 14.86 -15.72
N PHE A 12 9.26 13.54 -15.51
CA PHE A 12 9.18 12.53 -16.54
C PHE A 12 8.15 11.48 -16.15
N VAL A 13 7.31 11.08 -17.09
CA VAL A 13 6.38 9.95 -16.97
C VAL A 13 6.46 9.09 -18.24
N SER A 14 5.87 7.89 -18.19
CA SER A 14 5.73 7.04 -19.37
C SER A 14 4.95 7.75 -20.48
N GLN A 15 5.46 7.69 -21.72
CA GLN A 15 4.73 8.20 -22.90
C GLN A 15 3.36 7.54 -23.10
N TRP A 16 3.20 6.30 -22.61
CA TRP A 16 1.95 5.56 -22.68
C TRP A 16 0.81 6.22 -21.89
N ASN A 17 1.13 7.05 -20.89
CA ASN A 17 0.14 7.84 -20.16
C ASN A 17 -0.55 8.92 -21.03
N TYR A 18 -0.05 9.15 -22.25
CA TYR A 18 -0.60 10.08 -23.24
C TYR A 18 -1.19 9.39 -24.47
N ALA A 19 -1.15 8.05 -24.52
CA ALA A 19 -1.69 7.31 -25.65
C ALA A 19 -3.21 7.55 -25.74
N PRO A 20 -3.78 7.90 -26.91
CA PRO A 20 -5.23 8.14 -27.05
C PRO A 20 -6.08 6.97 -26.55
N GLU A 21 -5.64 5.74 -26.78
CA GLU A 21 -6.29 4.51 -26.33
C GLU A 21 -6.35 4.37 -24.80
N VAL A 22 -5.39 4.98 -24.08
CA VAL A 22 -5.34 5.03 -22.61
C VAL A 22 -6.16 6.21 -22.10
N THR A 23 -5.99 7.39 -22.70
CA THR A 23 -6.53 8.66 -22.18
C THR A 23 -7.99 8.93 -22.53
N LYS A 24 -8.53 8.33 -23.61
CA LYS A 24 -9.90 8.62 -24.09
C LYS A 24 -10.99 8.37 -23.03
N ASP A 25 -10.75 7.45 -22.10
CA ASP A 25 -11.71 7.04 -21.08
C ASP A 25 -11.32 7.51 -19.68
N PHE A 26 -10.36 8.42 -19.55
CA PHE A 26 -9.95 8.98 -18.26
C PHE A 26 -11.11 9.70 -17.58
N LYS A 27 -11.66 9.06 -16.54
CA LYS A 27 -12.67 9.62 -15.65
C LYS A 27 -12.09 9.69 -14.26
N PHE A 28 -11.44 10.80 -13.95
CA PHE A 28 -10.93 11.03 -12.60
C PHE A 28 -12.07 11.13 -11.60
N ALA A 29 -11.88 10.55 -10.42
CA ALA A 29 -12.79 10.75 -9.30
C ALA A 29 -12.80 12.24 -8.91
N LYS A 30 -13.95 12.72 -8.41
CA LYS A 30 -14.08 14.11 -7.93
C LYS A 30 -13.10 14.44 -6.80
N GLN A 31 -12.71 13.43 -6.03
CA GLN A 31 -11.71 13.53 -4.97
C GLN A 31 -10.57 12.57 -5.27
N ILE A 32 -9.36 13.10 -5.47
CA ILE A 32 -8.14 12.35 -5.67
C ILE A 32 -7.33 12.44 -4.38
N LYS A 33 -7.00 11.30 -3.79
CA LYS A 33 -6.10 11.22 -2.64
C LYS A 33 -4.69 10.87 -3.11
N ILE A 34 -3.70 11.59 -2.60
CA ILE A 34 -2.28 11.26 -2.76
C ILE A 34 -1.86 10.37 -1.59
N HIS A 35 -1.41 9.16 -1.91
CA HIS A 35 -0.84 8.20 -0.98
C HIS A 35 0.65 8.08 -1.27
N ASP A 36 1.48 8.55 -0.35
CA ASP A 36 2.93 8.55 -0.49
C ASP A 36 3.57 7.34 0.20
N ILE A 37 4.47 6.68 -0.51
CA ILE A 37 5.14 5.45 -0.06
C ILE A 37 6.66 5.64 0.09
N THR A 38 7.14 6.88 0.20
CA THR A 38 8.58 7.19 0.32
C THR A 38 9.20 6.50 1.55
N LEU A 39 8.48 6.47 2.67
CA LEU A 39 8.95 5.88 3.93
C LEU A 39 8.85 4.35 4.00
N ARG A 40 8.28 3.71 2.97
CA ARG A 40 8.22 2.25 2.86
C ARG A 40 8.91 1.76 1.59
N ASP A 41 8.30 1.96 0.43
CA ASP A 41 8.83 1.48 -0.86
C ASP A 41 10.10 2.25 -1.26
N GLY A 42 10.15 3.55 -0.95
CA GLY A 42 11.34 4.36 -1.18
C GLY A 42 12.55 3.91 -0.35
N GLU A 43 12.35 3.44 0.88
CA GLU A 43 13.42 2.89 1.72
C GLU A 43 13.95 1.55 1.21
N GLN A 44 13.17 0.80 0.43
CA GLN A 44 13.62 -0.48 -0.14
C GLN A 44 14.65 -0.31 -1.28
N GLN A 45 14.93 0.92 -1.71
CA GLN A 45 16.02 1.19 -2.64
C GLN A 45 17.38 0.85 -2.00
N THR A 46 18.15 -0.02 -2.67
CA THR A 46 19.50 -0.40 -2.23
C THR A 46 20.37 0.82 -1.90
N GLY A 47 20.94 0.82 -0.69
CA GLY A 47 21.82 1.88 -0.20
C GLY A 47 21.10 3.01 0.55
N ILE A 48 19.76 2.98 0.63
CA ILE A 48 19.00 3.87 1.50
C ILE A 48 18.75 3.17 2.83
N ILE A 49 19.06 3.86 3.92
CA ILE A 49 18.74 3.44 5.29
C ILE A 49 18.28 4.71 6.01
N MET A 50 17.03 4.74 6.48
CA MET A 50 16.51 5.90 7.17
C MET A 50 16.55 5.67 8.68
N THR A 51 17.14 6.61 9.42
CA THR A 51 16.99 6.62 10.87
C THR A 51 15.56 7.04 11.24
N MET A 52 15.16 6.80 12.49
CA MET A 52 13.86 7.29 13.01
C MET A 52 13.71 8.81 12.80
N ASP A 53 14.77 9.59 13.04
CA ASP A 53 14.75 11.04 12.83
C ASP A 53 14.64 11.44 11.36
N ASP A 54 15.23 10.66 10.43
CA ASP A 54 15.04 10.88 9.00
C ASP A 54 13.59 10.62 8.60
N LYS A 55 13.00 9.50 9.07
CA LYS A 55 11.60 9.15 8.79
C LYS A 55 10.63 10.21 9.28
N ILE A 56 10.85 10.73 10.50
CA ILE A 56 10.03 11.82 11.07
C ILE A 56 10.15 13.10 10.23
N ARG A 57 11.38 13.52 9.89
CA ARG A 57 11.60 14.73 9.08
C ARG A 57 10.94 14.63 7.70
N ILE A 58 11.02 13.46 7.06
CA ILE A 58 10.35 13.22 5.79
C ILE A 58 8.83 13.23 5.96
N ALA A 59 8.30 12.59 7.01
CA ALA A 59 6.85 12.60 7.28
C ALA A 59 6.31 14.03 7.49
N GLU A 60 7.05 14.88 8.19
CA GLU A 60 6.72 16.30 8.39
C GLU A 60 6.72 17.06 7.06
N ALA A 61 7.74 16.85 6.22
CA ALA A 61 7.81 17.48 4.89
C ALA A 61 6.69 17.01 3.96
N LEU A 62 6.33 15.72 3.99
CA LEU A 62 5.20 15.17 3.24
C LEU A 62 3.87 15.79 3.71
N ALA A 63 3.70 15.96 5.03
CA ALA A 63 2.53 16.62 5.60
C ALA A 63 2.44 18.09 5.18
N GLU A 64 3.56 18.83 5.20
CA GLU A 64 3.63 20.21 4.71
C GLU A 64 3.28 20.31 3.22
N ALA A 65 3.70 19.32 2.41
CA ALA A 65 3.35 19.23 0.99
C ALA A 65 1.86 18.91 0.74
N GLY A 66 1.10 18.56 1.78
CA GLY A 66 -0.34 18.30 1.69
C GLY A 66 -0.70 16.91 1.16
N VAL A 67 0.15 15.90 1.35
CA VAL A 67 -0.23 14.51 1.02
C VAL A 67 -1.39 14.04 1.90
N HIS A 68 -2.22 13.13 1.40
CA HIS A 68 -3.43 12.71 2.11
C HIS A 68 -3.15 11.51 3.01
N ARG A 69 -2.28 10.60 2.55
CA ARG A 69 -1.88 9.38 3.26
C ARG A 69 -0.37 9.19 3.16
N ILE A 70 0.25 8.78 4.26
CA ILE A 70 1.67 8.42 4.31
C ILE A 70 1.77 6.96 4.75
N GLU A 71 2.39 6.11 3.93
CA GLU A 71 2.75 4.75 4.32
C GLU A 71 4.11 4.77 5.02
N ALA A 72 4.11 4.67 6.35
CA ALA A 72 5.26 4.97 7.20
C ALA A 72 6.25 3.81 7.38
N GLY A 73 5.99 2.66 6.74
CA GLY A 73 6.83 1.45 6.82
C GLY A 73 6.05 0.20 7.16
N MET A 74 6.77 -0.86 7.55
CA MET A 74 6.20 -2.18 7.88
C MET A 74 6.59 -2.57 9.32
N PRO A 75 5.69 -2.42 10.32
CA PRO A 75 6.02 -2.56 11.74
C PRO A 75 6.63 -3.91 12.15
N ILE A 76 6.30 -5.00 11.45
CA ILE A 76 6.80 -6.36 11.76
C ILE A 76 8.29 -6.53 11.41
N VAL A 77 8.85 -5.69 10.53
CA VAL A 77 10.23 -5.84 10.02
C VAL A 77 11.25 -5.67 11.13
N SER A 78 11.07 -4.66 11.99
CA SER A 78 11.98 -4.43 13.11
C SER A 78 11.33 -3.62 14.24
N PRO A 79 11.82 -3.75 15.49
CA PRO A 79 11.42 -2.87 16.58
C PRO A 79 11.68 -1.38 16.29
N SER A 80 12.71 -1.07 15.50
CA SER A 80 13.05 0.29 15.11
C SER A 80 11.99 0.88 14.18
N ASP A 81 11.50 0.09 13.21
CA ASP A 81 10.41 0.50 12.33
C ASP A 81 9.11 0.73 13.10
N ALA A 82 8.76 -0.22 13.99
CA ALA A 82 7.59 -0.06 14.84
C ALA A 82 7.66 1.21 15.71
N ALA A 83 8.83 1.52 16.28
CA ALA A 83 9.03 2.73 17.08
C ALA A 83 8.90 4.02 16.23
N ALA A 84 9.49 4.04 15.03
CA ALA A 84 9.40 5.19 14.13
C ALA A 84 7.96 5.44 13.67
N ILE A 85 7.25 4.39 13.23
CA ILE A 85 5.85 4.47 12.79
C ILE A 85 4.95 4.95 13.94
N LYS A 86 5.15 4.42 15.15
CA LYS A 86 4.40 4.84 16.33
C LYS A 86 4.59 6.32 16.65
N GLU A 87 5.82 6.82 16.56
CA GLU A 87 6.09 8.24 16.80
C GLU A 87 5.49 9.14 15.71
N ILE A 88 5.56 8.73 14.44
CA ILE A 88 4.92 9.46 13.32
C ILE A 88 3.41 9.52 13.52
N ALA A 89 2.77 8.39 13.84
CA ALA A 89 1.33 8.33 14.12
C ALA A 89 0.93 9.23 15.30
N ARG A 90 1.71 9.23 16.39
CA ARG A 90 1.47 10.05 17.59
C ARG A 90 1.53 11.56 17.31
N ARG A 91 2.31 11.99 16.32
CA ARG A 91 2.49 13.42 15.99
C ARG A 91 1.26 14.06 15.36
N ASN A 92 0.33 13.27 14.82
CA ASN A 92 -0.91 13.76 14.20
C ASN A 92 -0.66 14.91 13.21
N LEU A 93 0.21 14.66 12.23
CA LEU A 93 0.72 15.67 11.29
C LEU A 93 -0.33 16.18 10.28
N GLY A 94 -1.54 15.61 10.27
CA GLY A 94 -2.63 15.93 9.32
C GLY A 94 -2.96 14.79 8.36
N PRO A 95 -1.99 14.26 7.57
CA PRO A 95 -2.22 13.09 6.74
C PRO A 95 -2.61 11.86 7.57
N GLN A 96 -3.40 10.95 7.00
CA GLN A 96 -3.60 9.65 7.63
C GLN A 96 -2.31 8.84 7.52
N ILE A 97 -1.90 8.21 8.63
CA ILE A 97 -0.71 7.36 8.66
C ILE A 97 -1.14 5.92 8.43
N PHE A 98 -0.51 5.26 7.46
CA PHE A 98 -0.73 3.87 7.12
C PHE A 98 0.53 3.05 7.44
N ALA A 99 0.33 1.79 7.81
CA ALA A 99 1.38 0.79 7.86
C ALA A 99 1.20 -0.22 6.73
N PHE A 100 2.31 -0.78 6.25
CA PHE A 100 2.29 -1.94 5.38
C PHE A 100 2.24 -3.22 6.22
N SER A 101 1.50 -4.22 5.75
CA SER A 101 1.38 -5.52 6.43
C SER A 101 1.14 -6.62 5.40
N ARG A 102 1.61 -7.84 5.66
CA ARG A 102 1.08 -9.01 4.95
C ARG A 102 -0.34 -9.30 5.42
N CYS A 103 -1.09 -10.07 4.65
CA CYS A 103 -2.37 -10.65 5.08
C CYS A 103 -2.19 -11.74 6.15
N MET A 104 -1.63 -11.37 7.29
CA MET A 104 -1.35 -12.23 8.45
C MET A 104 -1.78 -11.48 9.71
N LYS A 105 -2.50 -12.15 10.62
CA LYS A 105 -3.00 -11.52 11.86
C LYS A 105 -1.89 -10.89 12.71
N GLU A 106 -0.71 -11.51 12.76
CA GLU A 106 0.43 -11.00 13.52
C GLU A 106 0.93 -9.65 12.97
N ASP A 107 1.09 -9.54 11.65
CA ASP A 107 1.47 -8.28 10.99
C ASP A 107 0.44 -7.18 11.26
N VAL A 108 -0.86 -7.51 11.18
CA VAL A 108 -1.95 -6.57 11.49
C VAL A 108 -1.90 -6.14 12.96
N GLN A 109 -1.67 -7.08 13.88
CA GLN A 109 -1.52 -6.75 15.31
C GLN A 109 -0.38 -5.76 15.53
N ARG A 110 0.77 -5.96 14.86
CA ARG A 110 1.89 -5.00 14.95
C ARG A 110 1.53 -3.63 14.41
N ALA A 111 0.72 -3.54 13.35
CA ALA A 111 0.22 -2.27 12.87
C ALA A 111 -0.69 -1.60 13.90
N ILE A 112 -1.64 -2.34 14.49
CA ILE A 112 -2.53 -1.84 15.55
C ILE A 112 -1.69 -1.23 16.71
N ASP A 113 -0.63 -1.91 17.14
CA ASP A 113 0.21 -1.49 18.27
C ASP A 113 0.95 -0.15 18.03
N THR A 114 1.08 0.28 16.77
CA THR A 114 1.68 1.57 16.40
C THR A 114 0.68 2.73 16.38
N GLY A 115 -0.63 2.46 16.39
CA GLY A 115 -1.66 3.50 16.36
C GLY A 115 -1.86 4.18 15.00
N VAL A 116 -1.50 3.50 13.90
CA VAL A 116 -1.80 3.96 12.53
C VAL A 116 -3.30 4.00 12.25
N ASN A 117 -3.70 4.77 11.25
CA ASN A 117 -5.11 4.91 10.84
C ASN A 117 -5.58 3.77 9.93
N GLY A 118 -4.65 3.11 9.23
CA GLY A 118 -4.98 2.06 8.28
C GLY A 118 -3.79 1.19 7.91
N VAL A 119 -4.09 0.14 7.16
CA VAL A 119 -3.12 -0.81 6.65
C VAL A 119 -3.26 -1.00 5.15
N VAL A 120 -2.11 -1.07 4.47
CA VAL A 120 -2.02 -1.61 3.12
C VAL A 120 -1.60 -3.07 3.25
N MET A 121 -2.49 -3.97 2.83
CA MET A 121 -2.40 -5.40 3.11
C MET A 121 -2.01 -6.18 1.86
N GLU A 122 -0.78 -6.69 1.82
CA GLU A 122 -0.28 -7.44 0.67
C GLU A 122 -0.66 -8.92 0.70
N ILE A 123 -0.93 -9.47 -0.48
CA ILE A 123 -1.04 -10.90 -0.73
C ILE A 123 -0.57 -11.24 -2.15
N PRO A 124 0.21 -12.32 -2.38
CA PRO A 124 0.52 -12.79 -3.72
C PRO A 124 -0.75 -13.14 -4.51
N SER A 125 -0.95 -12.52 -5.67
CA SER A 125 -2.11 -12.81 -6.51
C SER A 125 -1.79 -13.64 -7.75
N SER A 126 -0.55 -13.65 -8.24
CA SER A 126 -0.20 -14.46 -9.40
C SER A 126 0.05 -15.91 -9.01
N GLN A 127 -0.50 -16.86 -9.78
CA GLN A 127 -0.44 -18.29 -9.47
C GLN A 127 0.99 -18.78 -9.28
N HIS A 128 1.91 -18.30 -10.12
CA HIS A 128 3.30 -18.70 -10.07
C HIS A 128 4.01 -18.20 -8.81
N MET A 129 3.66 -17.02 -8.27
CA MET A 129 4.19 -16.59 -6.98
C MET A 129 3.60 -17.42 -5.84
N VAL A 130 2.28 -17.62 -5.83
CA VAL A 130 1.60 -18.41 -4.79
C VAL A 130 2.17 -19.83 -4.72
N ASP A 131 2.34 -20.48 -5.88
CA ASP A 131 2.85 -21.85 -5.98
C ASP A 131 4.38 -21.94 -5.81
N LEU A 132 5.16 -21.18 -6.58
CA LEU A 132 6.61 -21.40 -6.66
C LEU A 132 7.39 -20.64 -5.58
N ALA A 133 6.97 -19.40 -5.26
CA ALA A 133 7.67 -18.56 -4.29
C ALA A 133 7.18 -18.81 -2.86
N TYR A 134 5.86 -18.77 -2.67
CA TYR A 134 5.23 -18.94 -1.34
C TYR A 134 4.96 -20.41 -0.99
N LYS A 135 4.84 -21.29 -2.00
CA LYS A 135 4.54 -22.72 -1.83
C LYS A 135 3.25 -22.95 -1.04
N TRP A 136 2.23 -22.18 -1.37
CA TRP A 136 0.93 -22.24 -0.73
C TRP A 136 -0.12 -22.87 -1.65
N PRO A 137 -1.10 -23.58 -1.08
CA PRO A 137 -2.36 -23.81 -1.79
C PRO A 137 -2.98 -22.47 -2.17
N MET A 138 -3.57 -22.37 -3.37
CA MET A 138 -4.20 -21.13 -3.84
C MET A 138 -5.25 -20.61 -2.86
N GLU A 139 -6.08 -21.49 -2.31
CA GLU A 139 -7.14 -21.12 -1.36
C GLU A 139 -6.60 -20.47 -0.07
N LYS A 140 -5.38 -20.82 0.36
CA LYS A 140 -4.75 -20.21 1.53
C LYS A 140 -4.57 -18.69 1.36
N ALA A 141 -4.30 -18.22 0.14
CA ALA A 141 -4.19 -16.79 -0.14
C ALA A 141 -5.53 -16.07 0.08
N ILE A 142 -6.66 -16.72 -0.25
CA ILE A 142 -8.00 -16.20 0.00
C ILE A 142 -8.32 -16.21 1.49
N GLU A 143 -8.14 -17.36 2.15
CA GLU A 143 -8.47 -17.55 3.57
C GLU A 143 -7.72 -16.56 4.47
N THR A 144 -6.40 -16.43 4.26
CA THR A 144 -5.57 -15.51 5.06
C THR A 144 -5.92 -14.05 4.80
N SER A 145 -6.30 -13.70 3.56
CA SER A 145 -6.76 -12.36 3.21
C SER A 145 -8.09 -12.03 3.90
N ILE A 146 -9.06 -12.94 3.86
CA ILE A 146 -10.36 -12.78 4.53
C ILE A 146 -10.16 -12.60 6.05
N GLU A 147 -9.35 -13.47 6.66
CA GLU A 147 -9.11 -13.45 8.09
C GLU A 147 -8.41 -12.16 8.54
N ALA A 148 -7.33 -11.78 7.86
CA ALA A 148 -6.52 -10.65 8.25
C ALA A 148 -7.22 -9.31 8.00
N THR A 149 -7.94 -9.17 6.88
CA THR A 149 -8.67 -7.93 6.57
C THR A 149 -9.84 -7.69 7.52
N ARG A 150 -10.57 -8.74 7.92
CA ARG A 150 -11.58 -8.64 8.99
C ARG A 150 -10.96 -8.23 10.31
N PHE A 151 -9.84 -8.85 10.67
CA PHE A 151 -9.16 -8.53 11.91
C PHE A 151 -8.70 -7.07 11.95
N ALA A 152 -8.18 -6.53 10.84
CA ALA A 152 -7.82 -5.12 10.72
C ALA A 152 -9.05 -4.20 10.91
N ARG A 153 -10.15 -4.50 10.21
CA ARG A 153 -11.41 -3.75 10.31
C ARG A 153 -11.99 -3.77 11.73
N ASP A 154 -12.06 -4.95 12.34
CA ASP A 154 -12.64 -5.14 13.68
C ASP A 154 -11.85 -4.39 14.76
N ASN A 155 -10.58 -4.06 14.49
CA ASN A 155 -9.71 -3.23 15.33
C ASN A 155 -9.62 -1.76 14.86
N GLY A 156 -10.52 -1.33 13.97
CA GLY A 156 -10.70 0.08 13.61
C GLY A 156 -9.72 0.63 12.57
N LEU A 157 -9.00 -0.22 11.84
CA LEU A 157 -8.12 0.20 10.76
C LEU A 157 -8.86 0.32 9.43
N GLU A 158 -8.57 1.37 8.65
CA GLU A 158 -8.91 1.42 7.23
C GLU A 158 -8.08 0.39 6.47
N VAL A 159 -8.70 -0.40 5.59
CA VAL A 159 -8.04 -1.50 4.88
C VAL A 159 -7.92 -1.19 3.40
N VAL A 160 -6.69 -1.09 2.92
CA VAL A 160 -6.36 -1.09 1.49
C VAL A 160 -5.85 -2.48 1.13
N PHE A 161 -6.61 -3.22 0.33
CA PHE A 161 -6.22 -4.55 -0.12
C PHE A 161 -5.29 -4.45 -1.33
N PHE A 162 -4.15 -5.15 -1.28
CA PHE A 162 -3.10 -5.04 -2.29
C PHE A 162 -2.66 -6.42 -2.82
N PRO A 163 -3.30 -6.92 -3.89
CA PRO A 163 -2.86 -8.13 -4.59
C PRO A 163 -1.56 -7.85 -5.36
N ILE A 164 -0.42 -8.30 -4.83
CA ILE A 164 0.87 -8.09 -5.49
C ILE A 164 1.01 -8.98 -6.72
N ASP A 165 1.63 -8.43 -7.76
CA ASP A 165 1.77 -9.06 -9.07
C ASP A 165 0.45 -9.28 -9.84
N PHE A 166 -0.53 -8.43 -9.55
CA PHE A 166 -1.84 -8.42 -10.19
C PHE A 166 -1.76 -8.50 -11.73
N SER A 167 -0.89 -7.70 -12.36
CA SER A 167 -0.78 -7.61 -13.82
C SER A 167 -0.28 -8.89 -14.52
N ARG A 168 0.26 -9.86 -13.77
CA ARG A 168 0.67 -11.19 -14.26
C ARG A 168 -0.22 -12.32 -13.74
N SER A 169 -1.34 -11.98 -13.10
CA SER A 169 -2.31 -12.95 -12.58
C SER A 169 -3.33 -13.34 -13.65
N GLU A 170 -3.81 -14.58 -13.63
CA GLU A 170 -4.98 -14.94 -14.45
C GLU A 170 -6.22 -14.19 -13.93
N MET A 171 -7.01 -13.65 -14.86
CA MET A 171 -8.07 -12.68 -14.56
C MET A 171 -9.19 -13.29 -13.70
N ASN A 172 -9.68 -14.50 -14.03
CA ASN A 172 -10.77 -15.12 -13.27
C ASN A 172 -10.34 -15.43 -11.83
N TRP A 173 -9.12 -15.91 -11.64
CA TRP A 173 -8.53 -16.16 -10.34
C TRP A 173 -8.44 -14.89 -9.50
N VAL A 174 -7.84 -13.82 -10.03
CA VAL A 174 -7.62 -12.62 -9.23
C VAL A 174 -8.94 -11.89 -8.92
N LEU A 175 -9.89 -11.91 -9.86
CA LEU A 175 -11.25 -11.42 -9.59
C LEU A 175 -11.97 -12.27 -8.55
N ASN A 176 -11.77 -13.59 -8.54
CA ASN A 176 -12.29 -14.45 -7.48
C ASN A 176 -11.69 -14.09 -6.12
N LEU A 177 -10.37 -13.93 -6.02
CA LEU A 177 -9.70 -13.48 -4.79
C LEU A 177 -10.28 -12.16 -4.28
N ILE A 178 -10.35 -11.14 -5.16
CA ILE A 178 -10.86 -9.80 -4.81
C ILE A 178 -12.33 -9.88 -4.38
N ASN A 179 -13.18 -10.59 -5.12
CA ASN A 179 -14.60 -10.73 -4.78
C ASN A 179 -14.80 -11.42 -3.45
N ARG A 180 -14.08 -12.53 -3.19
CA ARG A 180 -14.16 -13.25 -1.91
C ARG A 180 -13.74 -12.34 -0.74
N VAL A 181 -12.67 -11.57 -0.89
CA VAL A 181 -12.25 -10.59 0.13
C VAL A 181 -13.28 -9.47 0.30
N ALA A 182 -13.89 -8.99 -0.79
CA ALA A 182 -14.96 -7.97 -0.73
C ALA A 182 -16.19 -8.44 0.04
N THR A 183 -16.60 -9.70 -0.15
CA THR A 183 -17.87 -10.22 0.36
C THR A 183 -17.75 -10.93 1.70
N GLU A 184 -16.64 -11.63 1.94
CA GLU A 184 -16.41 -12.44 3.14
C GLU A 184 -15.38 -11.82 4.07
N GLY A 185 -14.50 -10.96 3.55
CA GLY A 185 -13.47 -10.23 4.27
C GLY A 185 -13.87 -8.78 4.56
N HIS A 186 -12.93 -7.86 4.32
CA HIS A 186 -13.18 -6.42 4.28
C HIS A 186 -12.15 -5.72 3.38
N MET A 187 -12.55 -4.66 2.69
CA MET A 187 -11.61 -3.67 2.14
C MET A 187 -12.34 -2.36 1.91
N ASP A 188 -11.69 -1.25 2.26
CA ASP A 188 -12.17 0.11 1.99
C ASP A 188 -11.67 0.62 0.63
N ALA A 189 -10.54 0.09 0.16
CA ALA A 189 -9.98 0.33 -1.16
C ALA A 189 -9.18 -0.87 -1.69
N LEU A 190 -8.99 -0.91 -3.01
CA LEU A 190 -8.12 -1.85 -3.72
C LEU A 190 -6.97 -1.06 -4.33
N ALA A 191 -5.73 -1.51 -4.14
CA ALA A 191 -4.51 -0.94 -4.72
C ALA A 191 -3.96 -1.80 -5.86
#